data_AF-A0A4Q3N0H2-F1
#
_entry.id   AF-A0A4Q3N0H2-F1
#
_cell.length_a   1.000
_cell.length_b   1.000
_cell.length_c   1.000
_cell.angle_alpha   90.00
_cell.angle_beta   90.00
_cell.angle_gamma   90.00
#
_symmetry.space_group_name_H-M   'P 1'
#
loop_
_entity.id
_entity.type
_entity.pdbx_description
1 polymer ?
#
loop_
_entity_poly.entity_id
_entity_poly.type
_entity_poly.pdbx_seq_one_letter_code
_entity_poly.pdbx_strand_id
1 'polypeptide(L)' 'MSRSTARSLLKAVALAVLAAPARAGTGLAELPGLQGDGPITVFYPSGAPDQSLTRGPFTLQLPAIATD' A
#
# COMPACT_ATOMS: atom_id res chain seq x y z
N MET A 1 33.86 -25.51 -8.41
CA MET A 1 33.29 -24.16 -8.23
C MET A 1 34.26 -23.33 -7.40
N SER A 2 34.70 -22.15 -7.88
CA SER A 2 35.72 -21.34 -7.19
C SER A 2 35.13 -20.65 -5.95
N ARG A 3 35.94 -20.46 -4.90
CA ARG A 3 35.57 -19.69 -3.69
C ARG A 3 35.09 -18.27 -4.03
N SER A 4 35.51 -17.69 -5.16
CA SER A 4 35.03 -16.39 -5.64
C SER A 4 33.60 -16.44 -6.17
N THR A 5 33.23 -17.50 -6.89
CA THR A 5 31.87 -17.73 -7.40
C THR A 5 30.89 -17.89 -6.24
N ALA A 6 31.26 -18.66 -5.21
CA ALA A 6 30.44 -18.85 -4.02
C ALA A 6 30.17 -17.53 -3.26
N ARG A 7 31.19 -16.66 -3.11
CA ARG A 7 31.01 -15.33 -2.48
C ARG A 7 30.15 -14.40 -3.31
N SER A 8 30.29 -14.43 -4.64
CA SER A 8 29.47 -13.60 -5.53
C SER A 8 27.99 -13.97 -5.44
N LEU A 9 27.69 -15.28 -5.46
CA LEU A 9 26.33 -15.79 -5.29
C LEU A 9 25.73 -15.39 -3.94
N LEU A 10 26.51 -15.51 -2.86
CA LEU A 10 26.04 -15.11 -1.53
C LEU A 10 25.66 -13.63 -1.46
N LYS A 11 26.45 -12.76 -2.10
CA LYS A 11 26.15 -11.32 -2.17
C LYS A 11 24.91 -11.04 -3.01
N ALA A 12 24.77 -11.71 -4.15
CA ALA A 12 23.59 -11.55 -5.01
C ALA A 12 22.31 -11.98 -4.29
N VAL A 13 22.35 -13.10 -3.56
CA VAL A 13 21.23 -13.56 -2.74
C VAL A 13 20.92 -12.57 -1.61
N ALA A 14 21.94 -12.08 -0.90
CA ALA A 14 21.74 -11.10 0.17
C ALA A 14 21.09 -9.81 -0.34
N LEU A 15 21.51 -9.31 -1.51
CA LEU A 15 20.93 -8.12 -2.12
C LEU A 15 19.48 -8.35 -2.57
N ALA A 16 19.18 -9.52 -3.13
CA ALA A 16 17.82 -9.87 -3.54
C ALA A 16 16.86 -9.99 -2.35
N VAL A 17 17.31 -10.45 -1.19
CA VAL A 17 16.50 -10.55 0.04
C VAL A 17 16.20 -9.16 0.64
N LEU A 18 17.15 -8.23 0.54
CA LEU A 18 16.99 -6.88 1.10
C LEU A 18 16.24 -5.91 0.19
N ALA A 19 16.06 -6.24 -1.09
CA ALA A 19 15.34 -5.44 -2.06
C ALA A 19 13.80 -5.58 -1.91
N ALA A 20 13.27 -5.34 -0.71
CA ALA A 20 11.84 -5.30 -0.49
C ALA A 20 11.23 -4.14 -1.30
N PRO A 21 10.14 -4.37 -2.07
CA PRO A 21 9.46 -3.28 -2.76
C PRO A 21 8.87 -2.31 -1.73
N ALA A 22 9.21 -1.03 -1.84
CA ALA A 22 8.51 0.01 -1.09
C ALA A 22 7.05 0.04 -1.55
N ARG A 23 6.15 -0.51 -0.74
CA ARG A 23 4.71 -0.45 -0.99
C ARG A 23 4.15 0.81 -0.35
N ALA A 24 3.64 1.71 -1.17
CA ALA A 24 2.84 2.83 -0.72
C ALA A 24 1.37 2.40 -0.76
N GLY A 25 0.72 2.35 0.41
CA GLY A 25 -0.72 2.16 0.51
C GLY A 25 -1.45 3.47 0.30
N THR A 26 -2.71 3.41 -0.16
CA THR A 26 -3.58 4.58 -0.32
C THR A 26 -4.83 4.40 0.51
N GLY A 27 -4.96 5.16 1.58
CA GLY A 27 -6.16 5.22 2.40
C GLY A 27 -7.29 5.97 1.70
N LEU A 28 -8.52 5.71 2.15
CA LEU A 28 -9.73 6.39 1.70
C LEU A 28 -10.47 6.94 2.91
N ALA A 29 -10.93 8.18 2.85
CA ALA A 29 -11.84 8.76 3.84
C ALA A 29 -12.99 9.49 3.13
N GLU A 30 -14.13 9.61 3.82
CA GLU A 30 -15.26 10.42 3.37
C GLU A 30 -15.41 11.58 4.35
N LEU A 31 -15.35 12.80 3.83
CA LEU A 31 -15.54 14.02 4.60
C LEU A 31 -16.93 14.61 4.29
N PRO A 32 -17.58 15.27 5.26
CA PRO A 32 -18.80 15.99 4.97
C PRO A 32 -18.53 17.10 3.95
N GLY A 33 -19.44 17.25 2.99
CA GLY A 33 -19.47 18.40 2.09
C GLY A 33 -19.90 19.68 2.82
N LEU A 34 -19.71 20.83 2.17
CA LEU A 34 -20.30 22.09 2.62
C LEU A 34 -21.83 22.09 2.40
N GLN A 35 -22.53 23.12 2.87
CA GLN A 35 -23.98 23.19 2.71
C GLN A 35 -24.40 23.13 1.24
N GLY A 36 -25.22 22.13 0.91
CA GLY A 36 -25.69 21.88 -0.44
C GLY A 36 -24.78 20.99 -1.29
N ASP A 37 -23.56 20.70 -0.82
CA ASP A 37 -22.63 19.80 -1.48
C ASP A 37 -22.81 18.35 -1.03
N GLY A 38 -22.39 17.42 -1.88
CA GLY A 38 -22.29 16.00 -1.56
C GLY A 38 -21.04 15.66 -0.73
N PRO A 39 -20.92 14.42 -0.23
CA PRO A 39 -19.75 13.97 0.50
C PRO A 39 -18.48 14.02 -0.37
N ILE A 40 -17.35 14.35 0.26
CA ILE A 40 -16.04 14.45 -0.39
C ILE A 40 -15.27 13.16 -0.13
N THR A 41 -14.83 12.48 -1.18
CA THR A 41 -13.93 11.31 -1.06
C THR A 41 -12.48 11.77 -1.14
N VAL A 42 -11.67 11.44 -0.13
CA VAL A 42 -10.23 11.77 -0.06
C VAL A 42 -9.40 10.49 -0.17
N PHE A 43 -8.42 10.50 -1.08
CA PHE A 43 -7.38 9.48 -1.17
C PHE A 43 -6.07 10.06 -0.62
N TYR A 44 -5.43 9.36 0.31
CA TYR A 44 -4.22 9.85 0.98
C TYR A 44 -3.19 8.72 1.19
N PRO A 45 -1.88 9.03 1.25
CA PRO A 45 -0.86 8.01 1.56
C PRO A 45 -1.12 7.37 2.93
N SER A 46 -1.12 6.06 2.99
CA SER A 46 -1.34 5.31 4.23
C SER A 46 -0.37 4.14 4.34
N GLY A 47 0.15 3.92 5.55
CA GLY A 47 0.95 2.73 5.90
C GLY A 47 0.13 1.61 6.54
N ALA A 48 -1.18 1.80 6.71
CA ALA A 48 -2.07 0.78 7.25
C ALA A 48 -2.25 -0.37 6.23
N PRO A 49 -2.57 -1.60 6.71
CA PRO A 49 -2.78 -2.74 5.83
C PRO A 49 -4.04 -2.58 4.99
N ASP A 50 -3.98 -3.04 3.73
CA ASP A 50 -5.13 -3.06 2.84
C ASP A 50 -6.22 -4.01 3.34
N GLN A 51 -7.47 -3.63 3.13
CA GLN A 51 -8.66 -4.44 3.35
C GLN A 51 -9.64 -4.30 2.18
N SER A 52 -10.52 -5.30 2.04
CA SER A 52 -11.54 -5.29 0.99
C SER A 52 -12.62 -4.27 1.34
N LEU A 53 -12.81 -3.28 0.48
CA LEU A 53 -13.82 -2.23 0.60
C LEU A 53 -14.77 -2.24 -0.61
N THR A 54 -16.07 -2.37 -0.36
CA THR A 54 -17.08 -2.34 -1.43
C THR A 54 -17.70 -0.94 -1.56
N ARG A 55 -17.70 -0.40 -2.78
CA ARG A 55 -18.34 0.88 -3.12
C ARG A 55 -19.20 0.68 -4.36
N GLY A 56 -20.51 0.56 -4.16
CA GLY A 56 -21.45 0.20 -5.22
C GLY A 56 -21.04 -1.14 -5.86
N PRO A 57 -20.87 -1.22 -7.19
CA PRO A 57 -20.47 -2.46 -7.88
C PRO A 57 -18.96 -2.74 -7.80
N PHE A 58 -18.16 -1.85 -7.19
CA PHE A 58 -16.71 -1.95 -7.17
C PHE A 58 -16.20 -2.51 -5.85
N THR A 59 -15.17 -3.36 -5.91
CA THR A 59 -14.41 -3.84 -4.75
C THR A 59 -12.97 -3.31 -4.85
N LEU A 60 -12.53 -2.61 -3.82
CA LEU A 60 -11.23 -1.96 -3.72
C LEU A 60 -10.39 -2.66 -2.63
N GLN A 61 -9.07 -2.72 -2.80
CA GLN A 61 -8.14 -3.14 -1.76
C GLN A 61 -7.41 -1.89 -1.26
N LEU A 62 -7.89 -1.33 -0.15
CA LEU A 62 -7.39 -0.09 0.42
C LEU A 62 -7.44 -0.22 1.94
N PRO A 63 -6.59 0.49 2.70
CA PRO A 63 -6.72 0.53 4.14
C PRO A 63 -8.09 1.06 4.57
N ALA A 64 -8.52 0.66 5.76
CA ALA A 64 -9.82 1.04 6.31
C ALA A 64 -10.07 2.55 6.23
N ILE A 65 -11.35 2.91 6.11
CA ILE A 65 -11.80 4.26 6.38
C ILE A 65 -11.37 4.65 7.80
N ALA A 66 -10.65 5.76 7.94
CA ALA A 66 -10.39 6.35 9.24
C ALA A 66 -11.69 6.96 9.76
N THR A 67 -12.39 6.24 10.64
CA THR A 67 -13.40 6.81 11.54
C THR A 67 -12.66 7.40 12.73
N ASP A 68 -12.58 8.73 12.81
CA ASP A 68 -12.30 9.46 14.05
C ASP A 68 -13.63 9.80 14.73
#